data_AF-A0A6M6EBH9-F1
#
_entry.id   AF-A0A6M6EBH9-F1
#
_cell.length_a   1.000
_cell.length_b   1.000
_cell.length_c   1.000
_cell.angle_alpha   90.00
_cell.angle_beta   90.00
_cell.angle_gamma   90.00
#
_symmetry.space_group_name_H-M   'P 1'
#
loop_
_entity.id
_entity.type
_entity.pdbx_description
1 polymer ?
#
loop_
_entity_poly.entity_id
_entity_poly.type
_entity_poly.pdbx_seq_one_letter_code
_entity_poly.pdbx_strand_id
1 'polypeptide(L)'
;MTTINIKGLDKRKVLQALYDSAQPLGMGFLHYTPEPLTLDQAENALAENLYKFDYLKGRVLKVNIIGDTFDSWLYDRDNGEGAAEQAINKIR
;
A
#
# COMPACT_ATOMS: atom_id res chain seq x y z
N MET A 1 7.69 -14.21 7.57
CA MET A 1 7.94 -12.84 7.09
C MET A 1 8.37 -12.94 5.65
N THR A 2 7.64 -12.27 4.77
CA THR A 2 7.92 -12.28 3.33
C THR A 2 8.41 -10.89 2.94
N THR A 3 9.60 -10.84 2.36
CA THR A 3 10.16 -9.59 1.84
C THR A 3 9.74 -9.43 0.39
N ILE A 4 9.01 -8.36 0.09
CA ILE A 4 8.54 -8.06 -1.25
C ILE A 4 9.54 -7.16 -1.96
N ASN A 5 9.96 -7.56 -3.16
CA ASN A 5 10.87 -6.78 -4.01
C ASN A 5 10.07 -5.82 -4.91
N ILE A 6 10.43 -4.54 -4.86
CA ILE A 6 9.85 -3.45 -5.65
C ILE A 6 10.92 -2.65 -6.41
N LYS A 7 12.12 -3.21 -6.58
CA LYS A 7 13.21 -2.59 -7.32
C LYS A 7 12.79 -2.29 -8.75
N GLY A 8 13.03 -1.05 -9.19
CA GLY A 8 12.71 -0.60 -10.55
C GLY A 8 11.23 -0.32 -10.80
N LEU A 9 10.34 -0.54 -9.82
CA LEU A 9 8.94 -0.15 -9.93
C LEU A 9 8.75 1.32 -9.55
N ASP A 10 7.81 1.99 -10.24
CA ASP A 10 7.38 3.34 -9.88
C ASP A 10 6.69 3.31 -8.51
N LYS A 11 7.21 4.09 -7.54
CA LYS A 11 6.69 4.15 -6.17
C LYS A 11 5.21 4.57 -6.10
N ARG A 12 4.75 5.39 -7.03
CA ARG A 12 3.34 5.78 -7.13
C ARG A 12 2.47 4.58 -7.47
N LYS A 13 2.92 3.75 -8.42
CA LYS A 13 2.22 2.50 -8.80
C LYS A 13 2.27 1.46 -7.68
N VAL A 14 3.38 1.36 -6.96
CA VAL A 14 3.50 0.50 -5.77
C VAL A 14 2.47 0.91 -4.71
N LEU A 15 2.41 2.19 -4.35
CA LEU A 15 1.44 2.68 -3.37
C LEU A 15 0.00 2.49 -3.85
N GLN A 16 -0.29 2.81 -5.12
CA GLN A 16 -1.61 2.60 -5.72
C GLN A 16 -2.04 1.13 -5.64
N ALA A 17 -1.19 0.19 -6.08
CA ALA A 17 -1.54 -1.23 -6.09
C ALA A 17 -1.84 -1.78 -4.68
N LEU A 18 -1.06 -1.36 -3.68
CA LEU A 18 -1.27 -1.72 -2.28
C LEU A 18 -2.55 -1.07 -1.74
N TYR A 19 -2.79 0.22 -2.00
CA TYR A 19 -4.01 0.91 -1.58
C TYR A 19 -5.27 0.28 -2.18
N ASP A 20 -5.28 0.04 -3.49
CA ASP A 20 -6.43 -0.49 -4.22
C ASP A 20 -6.78 -1.91 -3.76
N SER A 21 -5.78 -2.67 -3.30
CA SER A 21 -5.93 -4.02 -2.78
C SER A 21 -6.16 -4.08 -1.27
N ALA A 22 -6.08 -2.96 -0.55
CA ALA A 22 -6.25 -2.90 0.89
C ALA A 22 -7.71 -2.70 1.30
N GLN A 23 -8.08 -3.25 2.46
CA GLN A 23 -9.41 -3.10 3.02
C GLN A 23 -9.48 -1.95 4.04
N PRO A 24 -10.67 -1.35 4.25
CA PRO A 24 -10.88 -0.48 5.41
C PRO A 24 -10.77 -1.29 6.71
N LEU A 25 -10.22 -0.70 7.77
CA LEU A 25 -10.10 -1.36 9.08
C LEU A 25 -10.49 -0.42 10.22
N GLY A 26 -11.21 -0.97 11.22
CA GLY A 26 -11.68 -0.22 12.38
C GLY A 26 -12.55 0.99 12.00
N MET A 27 -12.28 2.14 12.60
CA MET A 27 -12.98 3.39 12.26
C MET A 27 -12.58 3.97 10.89
N GLY A 28 -11.65 3.33 10.17
CA GLY A 28 -11.25 3.73 8.82
C GLY A 28 -12.41 3.74 7.82
N PHE A 29 -13.48 2.97 8.07
CA PHE A 29 -14.70 2.99 7.25
C PHE A 29 -15.34 4.39 7.15
N LEU A 30 -15.18 5.28 8.14
CA LEU A 30 -15.69 6.65 8.08
C LEU A 30 -14.99 7.53 7.03
N HIS A 31 -13.77 7.16 6.63
CA HIS A 31 -12.97 7.85 5.63
C HIS A 31 -12.79 7.04 4.34
N TYR A 32 -13.39 5.85 4.30
CA TYR A 32 -13.28 4.95 3.15
C TYR A 32 -13.99 5.55 1.95
N THR A 33 -13.28 5.54 0.83
CA THR A 33 -13.87 5.82 -0.47
C THR A 33 -13.57 4.65 -1.42
N PRO A 34 -14.52 4.26 -2.29
CA PRO A 34 -14.36 3.10 -3.17
C PRO A 34 -13.40 3.35 -4.32
N GLU A 35 -13.06 4.60 -4.62
CA GLU A 35 -12.24 4.97 -5.77
C GLU A 35 -10.80 4.49 -5.61
N PRO A 36 -10.16 4.08 -6.72
CA PRO A 36 -8.75 3.76 -6.72
C PRO A 36 -7.90 5.02 -6.45
N LEU A 37 -6.69 4.83 -5.95
CA LEU A 37 -5.75 5.93 -5.75
C LEU A 37 -5.24 6.42 -7.11
N THR A 38 -5.35 7.72 -7.42
CA THR A 38 -4.72 8.24 -8.65
C THR A 38 -3.21 8.41 -8.49
N LEU A 39 -2.44 8.48 -9.58
CA LEU A 39 -0.99 8.67 -9.48
C LEU A 39 -0.60 10.02 -8.87
N ASP A 40 -1.38 11.08 -9.11
CA ASP A 40 -1.14 12.39 -8.49
C ASP A 40 -1.42 12.36 -6.99
N GLN A 41 -2.48 11.65 -6.56
CA GLN A 41 -2.76 11.43 -5.15
C GLN A 41 -1.67 10.58 -4.49
N ALA A 42 -1.16 9.57 -5.20
CA ALA A 42 -0.06 8.75 -4.72
C ALA A 42 1.22 9.58 -4.54
N GLU A 43 1.57 10.43 -5.51
CA GLU A 43 2.73 11.32 -5.42
C GLU A 43 2.66 12.24 -4.20
N ASN A 44 1.52 12.91 -3.99
CA ASN A 44 1.31 13.76 -2.82
C ASN A 44 1.42 12.97 -1.52
N ALA A 45 0.79 11.78 -1.45
CA ALA A 45 0.83 10.94 -0.27
C ALA A 45 2.26 10.44 0.05
N LEU A 46 3.08 10.13 -0.97
CA LEU A 46 4.48 9.73 -0.80
C LEU A 46 5.31 10.85 -0.19
N ALA A 47 5.12 12.09 -0.67
CA ALA A 47 5.80 13.27 -0.13
C ALA A 47 5.41 13.56 1.32
N GLU A 48 4.12 13.51 1.64
CA GLU A 48 3.58 13.80 2.98
C GLU A 48 3.97 12.76 4.04
N ASN A 49 4.04 11.49 3.66
CA ASN A 49 4.20 10.37 4.60
C ASN A 49 5.61 9.76 4.58
N LEU A 50 6.54 10.34 3.81
CA LEU A 50 7.91 9.86 3.66
C LEU A 50 7.98 8.35 3.34
N TYR A 51 7.10 7.91 2.42
CA TYR A 51 7.01 6.52 1.94
C TYR A 51 6.63 5.46 3.01
N LYS A 52 6.13 5.87 4.18
CA LYS A 52 5.68 4.98 5.25
C LYS A 52 4.19 5.17 5.51
N PHE A 53 3.43 4.09 5.49
CA PHE A 53 1.97 4.18 5.56
C PHE A 53 1.44 3.18 6.56
N ASP A 54 0.80 3.68 7.63
CA ASP A 54 -0.05 2.86 8.49
C ASP A 54 -1.45 2.74 7.90
N TYR A 55 -1.99 3.87 7.44
CA TYR A 55 -3.30 4.00 6.81
C TYR A 55 -3.24 5.02 5.68
N LEU A 56 -4.12 4.87 4.70
CA LEU A 56 -4.39 5.90 3.69
C LEU A 56 -5.88 5.87 3.35
N LYS A 57 -6.57 7.01 3.47
CA LYS A 57 -8.03 7.16 3.23
C LYS A 57 -8.87 6.01 3.81
N GLY A 58 -8.62 5.68 5.08
CA GLY A 58 -9.35 4.64 5.81
C GLY A 58 -8.91 3.20 5.55
N ARG A 59 -8.06 2.94 4.54
CA ARG A 59 -7.52 1.61 4.23
C ARG A 59 -6.23 1.34 5.00
N VAL A 60 -6.06 0.12 5.50
CA VAL A 60 -4.89 -0.30 6.29
C VAL A 60 -3.75 -0.78 5.39
N LEU A 61 -2.56 -0.18 5.55
CA LEU A 61 -1.40 -0.49 4.72
C LEU A 61 -0.29 -1.14 5.54
N LYS A 62 0.22 -0.46 6.58
CA LYS A 62 1.34 -0.94 7.40
C LYS A 62 2.60 -1.32 6.61
N VAL A 63 2.97 -0.50 5.64
CA VAL A 63 4.16 -0.72 4.79
C VAL A 63 5.15 0.44 4.87
N ASN A 64 6.43 0.11 4.65
CA ASN A 64 7.49 1.08 4.42
C ASN A 64 8.14 0.77 3.07
N ILE A 65 7.91 1.63 2.08
CA ILE A 65 8.35 1.41 0.70
C ILE A 65 9.50 2.34 0.27
N ILE A 66 10.27 2.89 1.22
CA ILE A 66 11.42 3.77 0.94
C ILE A 66 12.45 3.07 0.03
N GLY A 67 12.86 1.85 0.39
CA GLY A 67 13.91 1.10 -0.31
C GLY A 67 13.39 0.24 -1.46
N ASP A 68 14.25 -0.63 -1.99
CA ASP A 68 13.89 -1.58 -3.06
C ASP A 68 13.07 -2.78 -2.59
N THR A 69 12.87 -2.92 -1.28
CA THR A 69 12.08 -4.00 -0.69
C THR A 69 11.28 -3.50 0.51
N PHE A 70 10.25 -4.24 0.90
CA PHE A 70 9.52 -4.02 2.15
C PHE A 70 9.07 -5.34 2.79
N ASP A 71 8.85 -5.34 4.10
CA ASP A 71 8.27 -6.47 4.84
C ASP A 71 6.73 -6.44 4.71
N SER A 72 6.13 -7.52 4.20
CA SER A 72 4.69 -7.61 4.02
C SER A 72 3.92 -8.01 5.27
N TRP A 73 4.58 -8.42 6.36
CA TRP A 73 3.91 -9.11 7.45
C TRP A 73 2.71 -8.36 8.03
N LEU A 74 2.84 -7.06 8.31
CA LEU A 74 1.72 -6.28 8.85
C LEU A 74 0.62 -6.02 7.80
N TYR A 75 1.00 -5.80 6.54
CA TYR A 75 0.03 -5.64 5.45
C TYR A 75 -0.80 -6.91 5.30
N ASP A 76 -0.14 -8.07 5.21
CA ASP A 76 -0.78 -9.37 4.99
C ASP A 76 -1.60 -9.81 6.20
N ARG A 77 -1.16 -9.49 7.42
CA ARG A 77 -1.94 -9.72 8.64
C ARG A 77 -3.32 -9.08 8.55
N ASP A 78 -3.37 -7.85 8.06
CA ASP A 78 -4.60 -7.06 8.03
C ASP A 78 -5.37 -7.20 6.71
N ASN A 79 -4.74 -7.58 5.58
CA ASN A 79 -5.37 -7.65 4.26
C ASN A 79 -5.48 -9.07 3.68
N GLY A 80 -4.95 -10.08 4.37
CA GLY A 80 -4.94 -11.47 3.94
C GLY A 80 -3.55 -11.98 3.57
N GLU A 81 -3.30 -13.26 3.79
CA GLU A 81 -2.01 -13.90 3.51
C GLU A 81 -1.62 -13.75 2.02
N GLY A 82 -0.43 -13.22 1.75
CA GLY A 82 0.08 -13.00 0.40
C GLY A 82 -0.55 -11.82 -0.35
N ALA A 83 -1.40 -11.02 0.29
CA ALA A 83 -2.09 -9.91 -0.36
C ALA A 83 -1.13 -8.85 -0.92
N ALA A 84 -0.02 -8.55 -0.22
CA ALA A 84 0.99 -7.62 -0.69
C ALA A 84 1.66 -8.13 -1.99
N GLU A 85 2.02 -9.40 -2.04
CA GLU A 85 2.65 -10.01 -3.22
C GLU A 85 1.69 -10.01 -4.41
N GLN A 86 0.43 -10.38 -4.19
CA GLN A 86 -0.60 -10.34 -5.22
C GLN A 86 -0.82 -8.92 -5.75
N ALA A 87 -0.81 -7.90 -4.88
CA ALA A 87 -0.93 -6.51 -5.28
C ALA A 87 0.24 -6.08 -6.17
N ILE A 88 1.48 -6.36 -5.76
CA ILE A 88 2.68 -5.98 -6.52
C ILE A 88 2.78 -6.74 -7.85
N ASN A 89 2.36 -8.00 -7.90
CA ASN A 89 2.38 -8.79 -9.15
C ASN A 89 1.48 -8.23 -10.25
N LYS A 90 0.46 -7.41 -9.92
CA LYS A 90 -0.40 -6.74 -10.92
C LYS A 90 0.31 -5.66 -11.73
N ILE A 91 1.44 -5.16 -11.24
CA ILE A 91 2.19 -4.04 -11.83
C ILE A 91 3.62 -4.41 -12.26
N ARG A 92 3.95 -5.71 -12.22
CA ARG A 92 5.21 -6.26 -12.70
C ARG A 92 5.20 -6.57 -14.18
#